data_AF-B7WZG4-F1
#
_entry.id   AF-B7WZG4-F1
#
_cell.length_a   1.000
_cell.length_b   1.000
_cell.length_c   1.000
_cell.angle_alpha   90.00
_cell.angle_beta   90.00
_cell.angle_gamma   90.00
#
_symmetry.space_group_name_H-M   'P 1'
#
loop_
_entity.id
_entity.type
_entity.pdbx_description
1 polymer ?
#
loop_
_entity_poly.entity_id
_entity_poly.type
_entity_poly.pdbx_seq_one_letter_code
_entity_poly.pdbx_strand_id
1 'polypeptide(L)'
;MSWKKLADLPGQKVIGTYGSELWSLRAAKVWHQGRKLATADAASFEISVNQQFIARDACSIFHAWSRLPNIDRNSFRQLGTYWLDRSSIYFEYETSLKPLAGSDPLTFRDLGGGYGSDAQAAWYWGRRMKNCIRSRHLQVMPDNDLYASDGEQIYCDGKPLRGANPLRWRILNSGFSGDDQAIYYLERKLPRADPPSWQHIHGAWSRDRKHVFHMHLIEKNAVPQCPDPACAPSCSR
;
A
#
# COMPACT_ATOMS: atom_id res chain seq x y z
N MET A 1 -3.32 -5.93 19.38
CA MET A 1 -2.03 -6.54 18.99
C MET A 1 -1.57 -7.44 20.12
N SER A 2 -1.19 -8.68 19.81
CA SER A 2 -0.66 -9.62 20.81
C SER A 2 0.86 -9.64 20.71
N TRP A 3 1.51 -9.52 21.86
CA TRP A 3 2.95 -9.68 22.02
C TRP A 3 3.18 -11.05 22.68
N LYS A 4 4.20 -11.78 22.23
CA LYS A 4 4.59 -13.06 22.83
C LYS A 4 6.04 -13.00 23.24
N LYS A 5 6.32 -13.40 24.48
CA LYS A 5 7.68 -13.51 24.97
C LYS A 5 8.45 -14.55 24.16
N LEU A 6 9.62 -14.19 23.66
CA LEU A 6 10.45 -15.08 22.83
C LEU A 6 10.87 -16.34 23.60
N ALA A 7 11.12 -16.20 24.90
CA ALA A 7 11.50 -17.31 25.79
C ALA A 7 10.39 -18.37 25.96
N ASP A 8 9.13 -17.99 25.75
CA ASP A 8 7.97 -18.87 25.93
C ASP A 8 7.59 -19.59 24.63
N LEU A 9 8.25 -19.26 23.51
CA LEU A 9 7.99 -19.89 22.22
C LEU A 9 8.67 -21.26 22.10
N PRO A 10 8.10 -22.21 21.34
CA PRO A 10 8.72 -23.51 21.09
C PRO A 10 10.13 -23.36 20.51
N GLY A 11 11.12 -23.99 21.15
CA GLY A 11 12.52 -23.86 20.77
C GLY A 11 13.09 -22.44 20.87
N GLN A 12 12.38 -21.55 21.58
CA GLN A 12 12.70 -20.14 21.79
C GLN A 12 13.04 -19.39 20.50
N LYS A 13 12.30 -19.70 19.44
CA LYS A 13 12.53 -19.19 18.09
C LYS A 13 11.24 -18.91 17.33
N VAL A 14 11.35 -18.07 16.31
CA VAL A 14 10.30 -17.78 15.34
C VAL A 14 10.81 -18.17 13.96
N ILE A 15 10.05 -19.01 13.27
CA ILE A 15 10.29 -19.35 11.87
C ILE A 15 9.39 -18.47 11.01
N GLY A 16 9.99 -17.76 10.05
CA GLY A 16 9.28 -16.91 9.11
C GLY A 16 8.55 -17.71 8.05
N THR A 17 7.75 -17.01 7.23
CA THR A 17 6.90 -17.62 6.19
C THR A 17 7.69 -18.49 5.20
N TYR A 18 8.96 -18.13 4.94
CA TYR A 18 9.84 -18.83 4.01
C TYR A 18 10.78 -19.85 4.69
N GLY A 19 10.48 -20.27 5.92
CA GLY A 19 11.27 -21.27 6.65
C GLY A 19 12.56 -20.74 7.28
N SER A 20 12.88 -19.45 7.10
CA SER A 20 14.03 -18.82 7.74
C SER A 20 13.78 -18.61 9.23
N GLU A 21 14.79 -18.85 10.07
CA GLU A 21 14.73 -18.47 11.47
C GLU A 21 14.85 -16.94 11.59
N LEU A 22 13.75 -16.29 11.97
CA LEU A 22 13.68 -14.84 12.09
C LEU A 22 14.20 -14.37 13.43
N TRP A 23 13.69 -14.93 14.52
CA TRP A 23 14.09 -14.59 15.88
C TRP A 23 14.54 -15.83 16.62
N SER A 24 15.57 -15.72 17.45
CA SER A 24 15.88 -16.76 18.42
C SER A 24 16.55 -16.23 19.67
N LEU A 25 16.33 -16.96 20.76
CA LEU A 25 17.05 -16.80 22.01
C LEU A 25 18.08 -17.93 22.11
N ARG A 26 19.36 -17.57 22.19
CA ARG A 26 20.48 -18.53 22.30
C ARG A 26 21.46 -18.03 23.34
N ALA A 27 21.72 -18.84 24.38
CA ALA A 27 22.60 -18.46 25.49
C ALA A 27 22.29 -17.06 26.07
N ALA A 28 21.01 -16.83 26.39
CA ALA A 28 20.48 -15.56 26.91
C ALA A 28 20.75 -14.33 26.01
N LYS A 29 20.96 -14.53 24.71
CA LYS A 29 21.15 -13.46 23.72
C LYS A 29 20.09 -13.57 22.64
N VAL A 30 19.58 -12.42 22.21
CA VAL A 30 18.61 -12.32 21.13
C VAL A 30 19.33 -12.23 19.79
N TRP A 31 18.82 -12.96 18.81
CA TRP A 31 19.30 -13.00 17.45
C TRP A 31 18.14 -12.73 16.49
N HIS A 32 18.43 -12.00 15.40
CA HIS A 32 17.55 -11.87 14.26
C HIS A 32 18.26 -12.35 12.98
N GLN A 33 17.75 -13.38 12.31
CA GLN A 33 18.35 -13.96 11.08
C GLN A 33 19.87 -14.18 11.20
N GLY A 34 20.31 -14.75 12.31
CA GLY A 34 21.74 -15.01 12.57
C GLY A 34 22.56 -13.81 13.03
N ARG A 35 21.99 -12.61 13.12
CA ARG A 35 22.65 -11.42 13.68
C ARG A 35 22.27 -11.19 15.13
N LYS A 36 23.25 -11.10 16.03
CA LYS A 36 23.03 -10.81 17.45
C LYS A 36 22.56 -9.37 17.65
N LEU A 37 21.53 -9.17 18.46
CA LEU A 37 21.10 -7.86 18.96
C LEU A 37 21.82 -7.57 20.27
N ALA A 38 22.90 -6.80 20.21
CA ALA A 38 23.78 -6.58 21.37
C ALA A 38 23.10 -5.84 22.53
N THR A 39 22.11 -4.99 22.24
CA THR A 39 21.44 -4.12 23.21
C THR A 39 20.07 -4.64 23.66
N ALA A 40 19.64 -5.81 23.18
CA ALA A 40 18.33 -6.35 23.50
C ALA A 40 18.34 -7.03 24.87
N ASP A 41 17.34 -6.73 25.70
CA ASP A 41 17.10 -7.49 26.93
C ASP A 41 16.36 -8.79 26.61
N ALA A 42 17.10 -9.90 26.66
CA ALA A 42 16.56 -11.24 26.44
C ALA A 42 15.45 -11.64 27.42
N ALA A 43 15.48 -11.14 28.66
CA ALA A 43 14.54 -11.54 29.69
C ALA A 43 13.14 -10.95 29.48
N SER A 44 13.04 -9.80 28.79
CA SER A 44 11.80 -9.10 28.48
C SER A 44 11.46 -9.07 27.00
N PHE A 45 12.23 -9.78 26.15
CA PHE A 45 12.06 -9.73 24.70
C PHE A 45 10.74 -10.37 24.25
N GLU A 46 9.93 -9.60 23.52
CA GLU A 46 8.63 -9.98 22.99
C GLU A 46 8.58 -9.76 21.47
N ILE A 47 7.98 -10.69 20.75
CA ILE A 47 7.74 -10.60 19.30
C ILE A 47 6.30 -10.21 19.01
N SER A 48 6.08 -9.40 17.99
CA SER A 48 4.75 -9.14 17.46
C SER A 48 4.23 -10.35 16.69
N VAL A 49 3.05 -10.87 17.06
CA VAL A 49 2.51 -12.11 16.49
C VAL A 49 2.21 -12.01 14.99
N ASN A 50 1.78 -10.84 14.53
CA ASN A 50 1.34 -10.65 13.14
C ASN A 50 2.38 -9.93 12.27
N GLN A 51 3.51 -9.53 12.85
CA GLN A 51 4.49 -8.65 12.20
C GLN A 51 5.90 -9.17 12.47
N GLN A 52 6.38 -9.95 11.51
CA GLN A 52 7.54 -10.84 11.65
C GLN A 52 8.86 -10.14 11.96
N PHE A 53 8.98 -8.85 11.64
CA PHE A 53 10.20 -8.06 11.85
C PHE A 53 10.11 -7.11 13.05
N ILE A 54 8.97 -7.04 13.74
CA ILE A 54 8.77 -6.13 14.88
C ILE A 54 8.87 -6.89 16.19
N ALA A 55 9.73 -6.39 17.08
CA ALA A 55 9.89 -6.89 18.43
C ALA A 55 10.08 -5.74 19.42
N ARG A 56 10.02 -6.04 20.71
CA ARG A 56 10.27 -5.08 21.78
C ARG A 56 10.91 -5.77 22.98
N ASP A 57 11.56 -4.99 23.81
CA ASP A 57 11.92 -5.39 25.17
C ASP A 57 11.30 -4.41 26.18
N ALA A 58 11.78 -4.42 27.42
CA ALA A 58 11.30 -3.53 28.48
C ALA A 58 11.45 -2.03 28.13
N CYS A 59 12.44 -1.66 27.32
CA CYS A 59 12.82 -0.26 27.09
C CYS A 59 12.80 0.17 25.63
N SER A 60 12.73 -0.74 24.66
CA SER A 60 12.98 -0.42 23.25
C SER A 60 12.11 -1.19 22.28
N ILE A 61 11.88 -0.58 21.11
CA ILE A 61 11.31 -1.23 19.92
C ILE A 61 12.46 -1.62 18.99
N PHE A 62 12.30 -2.76 18.33
CA PHE A 62 13.23 -3.29 17.34
C PHE A 62 12.49 -3.54 16.02
N HIS A 63 13.18 -3.23 14.92
CA HIS A 63 12.82 -3.70 13.59
C HIS A 63 13.99 -4.50 13.03
N ALA A 64 13.76 -5.78 12.75
CA ALA A 64 14.81 -6.75 12.46
C ALA A 64 15.95 -6.69 13.50
N TRP A 65 17.20 -6.52 13.06
CA TRP A 65 18.37 -6.39 13.95
C TRP A 65 18.58 -4.97 14.51
N SER A 66 17.74 -4.00 14.17
CA SER A 66 17.93 -2.60 14.52
C SER A 66 17.10 -2.20 15.73
N ARG A 67 17.76 -1.66 16.76
CA ARG A 67 17.08 -0.95 17.85
C ARG A 67 16.62 0.42 17.35
N LEU A 68 15.39 0.80 17.66
CA LEU A 68 14.78 2.08 17.26
C LEU A 68 14.66 2.99 18.50
N PRO A 69 15.70 3.78 18.84
CA PRO A 69 15.78 4.50 20.12
C PRO A 69 14.80 5.68 20.23
N ASN A 70 14.31 6.19 19.11
CA ASN A 70 13.43 7.36 19.08
C ASN A 70 11.93 7.00 19.12
N ILE A 71 11.60 5.72 19.18
CA ILE A 71 10.22 5.26 19.29
C ILE A 71 9.84 5.14 20.77
N ASP A 72 8.73 5.75 21.16
CA ASP A 72 8.20 5.57 22.50
C ASP A 72 7.60 4.17 22.65
N ARG A 73 8.38 3.26 23.25
CA ARG A 73 8.03 1.85 23.46
C ARG A 73 6.63 1.69 24.06
N ASN A 74 6.30 2.46 25.08
CA ASN A 74 5.09 2.24 25.89
C ASN A 74 3.80 2.59 25.14
N SER A 75 3.84 3.57 24.25
CA SER A 75 2.70 3.97 23.42
C SER A 75 2.69 3.31 22.04
N PHE A 76 3.77 2.61 21.67
CA PHE A 76 3.92 1.96 20.36
C PHE A 76 2.87 0.86 20.11
N ARG A 77 2.11 1.01 19.03
CA ARG A 77 1.05 0.08 18.63
C ARG A 77 0.80 0.10 17.11
N GLN A 78 0.08 -0.90 16.61
CA GLN A 78 -0.41 -0.94 15.23
C GLN A 78 -1.64 -0.06 15.12
N LEU A 79 -1.78 0.53 13.94
CA LEU A 79 -2.99 1.14 13.43
C LEU A 79 -3.17 0.65 11.99
N GLY A 80 -3.83 -0.50 11.87
CA GLY A 80 -3.94 -1.27 10.62
C GLY A 80 -2.58 -1.56 9.97
N THR A 81 -2.33 -1.04 8.76
CA THR A 81 -1.06 -1.20 8.05
C THR A 81 0.05 -0.28 8.59
N TYR A 82 -0.32 0.77 9.32
CA TYR A 82 0.61 1.72 9.93
C TYR A 82 0.93 1.34 11.38
N TRP A 83 1.93 2.02 11.93
CA TRP A 83 2.29 1.98 13.34
C TRP A 83 2.30 3.38 13.91
N LEU A 84 2.13 3.51 15.21
CA LEU A 84 2.29 4.79 15.88
C LEU A 84 2.80 4.62 17.30
N ASP A 85 3.41 5.69 17.77
CA ASP A 85 3.55 5.96 19.20
C ASP A 85 2.84 7.29 19.53
N ARG A 86 3.11 7.86 20.70
CA ARG A 86 2.50 9.13 21.13
C ARG A 86 2.91 10.35 20.28
N SER A 87 4.01 10.26 19.53
CA SER A 87 4.68 11.38 18.87
C SER A 87 4.70 11.27 17.34
N SER A 88 4.60 10.07 16.77
CA SER A 88 4.78 9.86 15.34
C SER A 88 3.99 8.67 14.81
N ILE A 89 3.65 8.75 13.53
CA ILE A 89 3.21 7.62 12.71
C ILE A 89 4.41 7.03 11.99
N TYR A 90 4.43 5.72 11.82
CA TYR A 90 5.46 4.99 11.12
C TYR A 90 4.86 4.06 10.08
N PHE A 91 5.63 3.84 9.02
CA PHE A 91 5.30 2.89 7.97
C PHE A 91 6.48 1.95 7.75
N GLU A 92 6.17 0.66 7.61
CA GLU A 92 7.18 -0.36 7.32
C GLU A 92 7.40 -0.45 5.82
N TYR A 93 8.58 -0.04 5.36
CA TYR A 93 8.99 -0.07 3.96
C TYR A 93 10.20 -0.97 3.82
N GLU A 94 10.03 -2.07 3.05
CA GLU A 94 11.03 -3.10 2.83
C GLU A 94 11.62 -3.60 4.16
N THR A 95 12.87 -3.26 4.47
CA THR A 95 13.58 -3.70 5.67
C THR A 95 13.69 -2.60 6.72
N SER A 96 12.77 -1.64 6.77
CA SER A 96 12.84 -0.52 7.71
C SER A 96 11.47 -0.01 8.16
N LEU A 97 11.35 0.31 9.44
CA LEU A 97 10.24 1.08 9.99
C LEU A 97 10.64 2.57 10.05
N LYS A 98 9.95 3.44 9.28
CA LYS A 98 10.31 4.86 9.16
C LYS A 98 9.16 5.77 9.61
N PRO A 99 9.47 6.88 10.30
CA PRO A 99 8.46 7.87 10.66
C PRO A 99 7.95 8.62 9.43
N LEU A 100 6.66 8.94 9.44
CA LEU A 100 6.03 9.83 8.47
C LEU A 100 6.27 11.27 8.90
N ALA A 101 7.14 11.97 8.18
CA ALA A 101 7.51 13.34 8.51
C ALA A 101 6.29 14.28 8.51
N GLY A 102 6.10 14.99 9.62
CA GLY A 102 4.99 15.92 9.82
C GLY A 102 3.62 15.23 9.90
N SER A 103 3.57 13.97 10.33
CA SER A 103 2.32 13.29 10.67
C SER A 103 1.85 13.69 12.06
N ASP A 104 0.53 13.64 12.26
CA ASP A 104 -0.13 13.89 13.52
C ASP A 104 -0.76 12.58 14.06
N PRO A 105 -0.13 11.93 15.06
CA PRO A 105 -0.63 10.68 15.59
C PRO A 105 -1.99 10.77 16.31
N LEU A 106 -2.44 11.98 16.68
CA LEU A 106 -3.73 12.17 17.35
C LEU A 106 -4.90 12.10 16.37
N THR A 107 -4.69 12.49 15.11
CA THR A 107 -5.74 12.56 14.09
C THR A 107 -5.53 11.59 12.93
N PHE A 108 -4.45 10.82 12.93
CA PHE A 108 -4.17 9.86 11.88
C PHE A 108 -5.19 8.72 11.84
N ARG A 109 -5.55 8.34 10.62
CA ARG A 109 -6.47 7.26 10.28
C ARG A 109 -5.80 6.40 9.22
N ASP A 110 -5.75 5.11 9.46
CA ASP A 110 -5.56 4.15 8.38
C ASP A 110 -6.88 4.04 7.60
N LEU A 111 -6.82 4.25 6.30
CA LEU A 111 -7.98 4.21 5.40
C LEU A 111 -8.08 2.89 4.63
N GLY A 112 -7.09 1.99 4.74
CA GLY A 112 -6.99 0.76 3.96
C GLY A 112 -6.27 0.96 2.62
N GLY A 113 -5.96 -0.14 1.90
CA GLY A 113 -5.30 -0.08 0.59
C GLY A 113 -3.92 0.61 0.57
N GLY A 114 -3.28 0.73 1.75
CA GLY A 114 -2.05 1.51 1.92
C GLY A 114 -2.28 3.02 2.06
N TYR A 115 -3.51 3.52 1.98
CA TYR A 115 -3.84 4.92 2.21
C TYR A 115 -3.95 5.23 3.70
N GLY A 116 -3.39 6.37 4.11
CA GLY A 116 -3.55 6.92 5.45
C GLY A 116 -3.71 8.43 5.39
N SER A 117 -4.37 9.02 6.37
CA SER A 117 -4.54 10.48 6.43
C SER A 117 -4.63 10.96 7.86
N ASP A 118 -4.21 12.20 8.08
CA ASP A 118 -4.50 12.94 9.29
C ASP A 118 -5.12 14.30 8.96
N ALA A 119 -5.18 15.18 9.95
CA ALA A 119 -5.67 16.53 9.85
C ALA A 119 -5.04 17.40 8.75
N GLN A 120 -3.81 17.12 8.34
CA GLN A 120 -2.95 18.01 7.55
C GLN A 120 -2.39 17.36 6.28
N ALA A 121 -2.29 16.04 6.23
CA ALA A 121 -1.76 15.33 5.07
C ALA A 121 -2.37 13.96 4.86
N ALA A 122 -2.12 13.44 3.66
CA ALA A 122 -2.40 12.08 3.27
C ALA A 122 -1.11 11.37 2.83
N TRP A 123 -1.11 10.05 2.94
CA TRP A 123 -0.03 9.16 2.58
C TRP A 123 -0.54 7.95 1.82
N TYR A 124 0.31 7.41 0.97
CA TYR A 124 0.10 6.15 0.26
C TYR A 124 1.36 5.29 0.40
N TRP A 125 1.23 4.13 1.05
CA TRP A 125 2.35 3.26 1.48
C TRP A 125 3.50 4.06 2.11
N GLY A 126 3.15 4.94 3.05
CA GLY A 126 4.08 5.81 3.76
C GLY A 126 4.66 6.99 2.96
N ARG A 127 4.33 7.14 1.67
CA ARG A 127 4.75 8.30 0.86
C ARG A 127 3.71 9.42 0.96
N ARG A 128 4.14 10.64 1.29
CA ARG A 128 3.25 11.80 1.41
C ARG A 128 2.62 12.16 0.06
N MET A 129 1.30 12.21 -0.01
CA MET A 129 0.51 12.59 -1.18
C MET A 129 0.42 14.12 -1.27
N LYS A 130 1.46 14.76 -1.85
CA LYS A 130 1.58 16.23 -1.88
C LYS A 130 0.42 16.97 -2.55
N ASN A 131 -0.29 16.31 -3.45
CA ASN A 131 -1.41 16.91 -4.20
C ASN A 131 -2.78 16.69 -3.52
N CYS A 132 -2.83 15.96 -2.39
CA CYS A 132 -4.04 15.80 -1.60
C CYS A 132 -4.11 16.88 -0.53
N ILE A 133 -4.85 17.95 -0.85
CA ILE A 133 -5.05 19.10 0.03
C ILE A 133 -6.15 18.82 1.06
N ARG A 134 -7.16 18.01 0.68
CA ARG A 134 -8.34 17.71 1.50
C ARG A 134 -8.19 16.40 2.27
N SER A 135 -7.06 16.19 2.95
CA SER A 135 -6.74 14.90 3.60
C SER A 135 -7.82 14.37 4.54
N ARG A 136 -8.53 15.25 5.26
CA ARG A 136 -9.65 14.87 6.14
C ARG A 136 -10.81 14.20 5.42
N HIS A 137 -11.00 14.52 4.13
CA HIS A 137 -12.05 13.98 3.28
C HIS A 137 -11.59 12.77 2.46
N LEU A 138 -10.31 12.41 2.50
CA LEU A 138 -9.80 11.27 1.75
C LEU A 138 -10.47 9.97 2.23
N GLN A 139 -11.00 9.22 1.29
CA GLN A 139 -11.63 7.92 1.49
C GLN A 139 -11.18 6.96 0.39
N VAL A 140 -10.86 5.74 0.78
CA VAL A 140 -10.57 4.65 -0.17
C VAL A 140 -11.87 4.20 -0.82
N MET A 141 -11.83 3.88 -2.11
CA MET A 141 -13.01 3.41 -2.83
C MET A 141 -13.37 1.99 -2.39
N PRO A 142 -14.64 1.70 -2.08
CA PRO A 142 -15.05 0.41 -1.53
C PRO A 142 -14.83 -0.74 -2.51
N ASP A 143 -14.96 -0.48 -3.81
CA ASP A 143 -14.86 -1.51 -4.85
C ASP A 143 -13.42 -1.78 -5.32
N ASN A 144 -12.48 -0.90 -4.97
CA ASN A 144 -11.08 -1.03 -5.39
C ASN A 144 -10.15 -0.19 -4.50
N ASP A 145 -9.35 -0.87 -3.68
CA ASP A 145 -8.45 -0.26 -2.70
C ASP A 145 -7.22 0.43 -3.32
N LEU A 146 -7.01 0.28 -4.64
CA LEU A 146 -6.03 1.06 -5.40
C LEU A 146 -6.43 2.53 -5.52
N TYR A 147 -7.74 2.82 -5.46
CA TYR A 147 -8.27 4.17 -5.67
C TYR A 147 -8.76 4.82 -4.37
N ALA A 148 -8.61 6.13 -4.30
CA ALA A 148 -9.15 6.95 -3.24
C ALA A 148 -9.71 8.27 -3.80
N SER A 149 -10.58 8.93 -3.05
CA SER A 149 -11.15 10.23 -3.39
C SER A 149 -11.17 11.12 -2.16
N ASP A 150 -10.84 12.41 -2.33
CA ASP A 150 -11.05 13.43 -1.30
C ASP A 150 -12.30 14.29 -1.54
N GLY A 151 -13.14 13.85 -2.47
CA GLY A 151 -14.35 14.55 -2.94
C GLY A 151 -14.10 15.51 -4.10
N GLU A 152 -12.87 15.98 -4.31
CA GLU A 152 -12.49 16.90 -5.40
C GLU A 152 -11.52 16.28 -6.41
N GLN A 153 -10.76 15.27 -6.00
CA GLN A 153 -9.83 14.55 -6.84
C GLN A 153 -9.95 13.05 -6.63
N ILE A 154 -9.74 12.29 -7.71
CA ILE A 154 -9.50 10.85 -7.65
C ILE A 154 -7.99 10.60 -7.63
N TYR A 155 -7.57 9.65 -6.81
CA TYR A 155 -6.21 9.16 -6.72
C TYR A 155 -6.17 7.69 -7.10
N CYS A 156 -5.13 7.29 -7.83
CA CYS A 156 -4.76 5.90 -8.09
C CYS A 156 -3.31 5.74 -7.65
N ASP A 157 -2.99 4.74 -6.84
CA ASP A 157 -1.62 4.49 -6.36
C ASP A 157 -1.00 5.77 -5.71
N GLY A 158 -1.83 6.51 -4.96
CA GLY A 158 -1.45 7.78 -4.32
C GLY A 158 -1.23 8.98 -5.28
N LYS A 159 -1.46 8.83 -6.59
CA LYS A 159 -1.27 9.88 -7.60
C LYS A 159 -2.62 10.43 -8.08
N PRO A 160 -2.76 11.76 -8.21
CA PRO A 160 -4.02 12.34 -8.69
C PRO A 160 -4.24 12.04 -10.18
N LEU A 161 -5.48 11.70 -10.53
CA LEU A 161 -5.92 11.48 -11.91
C LEU A 161 -6.42 12.80 -12.50
N ARG A 162 -5.57 13.44 -13.29
CA ARG A 162 -5.87 14.76 -13.86
C ARG A 162 -7.04 14.70 -14.83
N GLY A 163 -8.06 15.50 -14.57
CA GLY A 163 -9.27 15.58 -15.39
C GLY A 163 -10.28 14.47 -15.14
N ALA A 164 -10.12 13.70 -14.06
CA ALA A 164 -11.16 12.82 -13.56
C ALA A 164 -12.24 13.65 -12.84
N ASN A 165 -13.50 13.28 -12.99
CA ASN A 165 -14.63 13.84 -12.26
C ASN A 165 -15.02 12.93 -11.10
N PRO A 166 -14.71 13.29 -9.84
CA PRO A 166 -14.98 12.44 -8.68
C PRO A 166 -16.46 12.09 -8.48
N LEU A 167 -17.37 12.99 -8.89
CA LEU A 167 -18.82 12.80 -8.72
C LEU A 167 -19.41 11.80 -9.73
N ARG A 168 -18.69 11.53 -10.83
CA ARG A 168 -19.11 10.62 -11.91
C ARG A 168 -18.17 9.44 -12.07
N TRP A 169 -17.18 9.33 -11.18
CA TRP A 169 -16.18 8.29 -11.25
C TRP A 169 -16.78 6.92 -11.00
N ARG A 170 -16.36 5.95 -11.81
CA ARG A 170 -16.77 4.55 -11.70
C ARG A 170 -15.58 3.64 -11.99
N ILE A 171 -15.49 2.57 -11.20
CA ILE A 171 -14.64 1.43 -11.54
C ILE A 171 -15.37 0.64 -12.63
N LEU A 172 -14.66 0.31 -13.71
CA LEU A 172 -15.23 -0.42 -14.85
C LEU A 172 -14.90 -1.90 -14.72
N ASN A 173 -13.70 -2.31 -15.15
CA ASN A 173 -13.18 -3.67 -14.97
C ASN A 173 -11.70 -3.72 -15.40
N SER A 174 -10.94 -4.73 -14.95
CA SER A 174 -9.62 -5.10 -15.51
C SER A 174 -8.61 -3.95 -15.55
N GLY A 175 -8.62 -3.10 -14.52
CA GLY A 175 -7.77 -1.91 -14.42
C GLY A 175 -8.34 -0.66 -15.10
N PHE A 176 -9.46 -0.77 -15.83
CA PHE A 176 -10.16 0.37 -16.39
C PHE A 176 -11.10 1.02 -15.38
N SER A 177 -11.14 2.34 -15.43
CA SER A 177 -11.96 3.21 -14.60
C SER A 177 -12.18 4.52 -15.33
N GLY A 178 -13.15 5.32 -14.93
CA GLY A 178 -13.39 6.60 -15.60
C GLY A 178 -14.69 7.26 -15.20
N ASP A 179 -15.06 8.26 -15.99
CA ASP A 179 -16.27 9.03 -15.87
C ASP A 179 -16.91 9.22 -17.25
N ASP A 180 -17.81 10.19 -17.39
CA ASP A 180 -18.53 10.44 -18.64
C ASP A 180 -17.67 11.16 -19.71
N GLN A 181 -16.48 11.64 -19.35
CA GLN A 181 -15.59 12.42 -20.22
C GLN A 181 -14.23 11.76 -20.45
N ALA A 182 -13.82 10.84 -19.59
CA ALA A 182 -12.51 10.21 -19.67
C ALA A 182 -12.53 8.77 -19.18
N ILE A 183 -11.81 7.90 -19.89
CA ILE A 183 -11.48 6.55 -19.45
C ILE A 183 -9.99 6.50 -19.12
N TYR A 184 -9.63 5.74 -18.10
CA TYR A 184 -8.29 5.53 -17.61
C TYR A 184 -8.02 4.03 -17.54
N TYR A 185 -6.77 3.64 -17.78
CA TYR A 185 -6.22 2.36 -17.38
C TYR A 185 -5.23 2.63 -16.26
N LEU A 186 -5.58 2.22 -15.04
CA LEU A 186 -4.88 2.60 -13.81
C LEU A 186 -4.71 4.13 -13.74
N GLU A 187 -3.49 4.64 -13.63
CA GLU A 187 -3.21 6.06 -13.55
C GLU A 187 -3.17 6.79 -14.91
N ARG A 188 -3.36 6.07 -16.02
CA ARG A 188 -3.14 6.60 -17.38
C ARG A 188 -4.46 6.81 -18.11
N LYS A 189 -4.75 8.07 -18.46
CA LYS A 189 -5.88 8.43 -19.31
C LYS A 189 -5.72 7.83 -20.72
N LEU A 190 -6.78 7.20 -21.24
CA LEU A 190 -6.82 6.75 -22.63
C LEU A 190 -6.89 7.98 -23.55
N PRO A 191 -5.95 8.14 -24.50
CA PRO A 191 -5.94 9.28 -25.39
C PRO A 191 -7.08 9.17 -26.39
N ARG A 192 -7.84 10.27 -26.59
CA ARG A 192 -8.91 10.38 -27.59
C ARG A 192 -10.03 9.33 -27.46
N ALA A 193 -10.15 8.70 -26.28
CA ALA A 193 -11.24 7.78 -26.01
C ALA A 193 -12.60 8.48 -26.11
N ASP A 194 -13.60 7.74 -26.57
CA ASP A 194 -15.01 8.12 -26.57
C ASP A 194 -15.76 7.33 -25.48
N PRO A 195 -15.85 7.84 -24.22
CA PRO A 195 -16.43 7.11 -23.10
C PRO A 195 -17.85 6.57 -23.35
N PRO A 196 -18.78 7.31 -24.00
CA PRO A 196 -20.11 6.81 -24.33
C PRO A 196 -20.13 5.55 -25.21
N SER A 197 -19.12 5.34 -26.06
CA SER A 197 -19.03 4.14 -26.91
C SER A 197 -17.98 3.13 -26.46
N TRP A 198 -17.33 3.39 -25.32
CA TRP A 198 -16.27 2.53 -24.79
C TRP A 198 -16.81 1.17 -24.33
N GLN A 199 -16.09 0.11 -24.66
CA GLN A 199 -16.40 -1.27 -24.30
C GLN A 199 -15.12 -2.00 -23.90
N HIS A 200 -15.19 -2.74 -22.78
CA HIS A 200 -14.17 -3.70 -22.41
C HIS A 200 -14.23 -4.92 -23.34
N ILE A 201 -13.06 -5.45 -23.73
CA ILE A 201 -12.96 -6.67 -24.55
C ILE A 201 -12.53 -7.85 -23.68
N HIS A 202 -11.25 -7.91 -23.29
CA HIS A 202 -10.72 -8.89 -22.34
C HIS A 202 -9.39 -8.40 -21.77
N GLY A 203 -9.07 -8.74 -20.52
CA GLY A 203 -7.81 -8.32 -19.88
C GLY A 203 -7.59 -6.81 -20.02
N ALA A 204 -6.43 -6.41 -20.51
CA ALA A 204 -6.08 -5.01 -20.77
C ALA A 204 -6.57 -4.46 -22.13
N TRP A 205 -7.42 -5.19 -22.87
CA TRP A 205 -7.94 -4.74 -24.16
C TRP A 205 -9.32 -4.09 -24.02
N SER A 206 -9.48 -2.96 -24.69
CA SER A 206 -10.77 -2.25 -24.78
C SER A 206 -10.90 -1.56 -26.14
N ARG A 207 -12.08 -1.03 -26.44
CA ARG A 207 -12.32 -0.27 -27.67
C ARG A 207 -13.34 0.82 -27.44
N ASP A 208 -13.37 1.78 -28.35
CA ASP A 208 -14.51 2.66 -28.58
C ASP A 208 -14.89 2.57 -30.07
N ARG A 209 -15.79 3.44 -30.54
CA ARG A 209 -16.22 3.44 -31.96
C ARG A 209 -15.08 3.69 -32.97
N LYS A 210 -14.00 4.35 -32.58
CA LYS A 210 -12.91 4.82 -33.45
C LYS A 210 -11.57 4.15 -33.18
N HIS A 211 -11.37 3.57 -32.00
CA HIS A 211 -10.07 3.08 -31.56
C HIS A 211 -10.19 1.73 -30.86
N VAL A 212 -9.15 0.92 -30.97
CA VAL A 212 -8.88 -0.20 -30.06
C VAL A 212 -7.72 0.23 -29.17
N PHE A 213 -7.77 -0.17 -27.90
CA PHE A 213 -6.77 0.14 -26.91
C PHE A 213 -6.22 -1.14 -26.29
N HIS A 214 -4.91 -1.16 -26.08
CA HIS A 214 -4.25 -2.08 -25.16
C HIS A 214 -3.66 -1.26 -24.00
N MET A 215 -4.11 -1.55 -22.77
CA MET A 215 -3.91 -0.70 -21.60
C MET A 215 -4.40 0.73 -21.89
N HIS A 216 -3.50 1.72 -21.92
CA HIS A 216 -3.82 3.12 -22.19
C HIS A 216 -3.41 3.56 -23.60
N LEU A 217 -2.89 2.67 -24.44
CA LEU A 217 -2.34 3.00 -25.75
C LEU A 217 -3.35 2.68 -26.84
N ILE A 218 -3.42 3.55 -27.87
CA ILE A 218 -4.20 3.26 -29.08
C ILE A 218 -3.42 2.29 -29.95
N GLU A 219 -4.08 1.22 -30.36
CA GLU A 219 -3.59 0.24 -31.32
C GLU A 219 -3.85 0.72 -32.75
N LYS A 220 -2.77 1.03 -33.47
CA LYS A 220 -2.85 1.71 -34.78
C LYS A 220 -3.37 0.82 -35.91
N ASN A 221 -3.18 -0.49 -35.79
CA ASN A 221 -3.47 -1.45 -36.86
C ASN A 221 -4.74 -2.28 -36.59
N ALA A 222 -5.50 -1.93 -35.54
CA ALA A 222 -6.67 -2.67 -35.12
C ALA A 222 -7.95 -2.06 -35.67
N VAL A 223 -8.91 -2.91 -36.05
CA VAL A 223 -10.22 -2.48 -36.56
C VAL A 223 -11.22 -2.44 -35.39
N PRO A 224 -11.80 -1.27 -35.04
CA PRO A 224 -12.67 -1.14 -33.86
C PRO A 224 -13.89 -2.06 -33.88
N GLN A 225 -14.36 -2.46 -35.07
CA GLN A 225 -15.57 -3.28 -35.22
C GLN A 225 -15.36 -4.77 -34.99
N CYS A 226 -14.12 -5.27 -34.91
CA CYS A 226 -13.87 -6.70 -34.78
C CYS A 226 -13.87 -7.11 -33.29
N PRO A 227 -14.82 -7.95 -32.84
CA PRO A 227 -14.90 -8.40 -31.45
C PRO A 227 -13.97 -9.58 -31.15
N ASP A 228 -13.21 -10.06 -32.13
CA ASP A 228 -12.53 -11.36 -32.04
C ASP A 228 -11.09 -11.22 -31.52
N PRO A 229 -10.70 -11.90 -30.42
CA PRO A 229 -9.31 -11.96 -29.97
C PRO A 229 -8.33 -12.50 -31.02
N ALA A 230 -8.83 -13.18 -32.07
CA ALA A 230 -8.04 -13.63 -33.22
C ALA A 230 -7.64 -12.50 -34.21
N CYS A 231 -8.21 -11.30 -34.09
CA CYS A 231 -7.90 -10.14 -34.95
C CYS A 231 -7.01 -9.09 -34.27
N ALA A 232 -6.48 -9.36 -33.07
CA ALA A 232 -5.23 -8.72 -32.67
C ALA A 232 -4.20 -9.04 -33.76
N PRO A 233 -3.39 -8.06 -34.25
CA PRO A 233 -2.36 -8.36 -35.22
C PRO A 233 -1.55 -9.52 -34.66
N SER A 234 -1.52 -10.62 -35.41
CA SER A 234 -0.75 -11.80 -35.06
C SER A 234 0.63 -11.31 -34.60
N CYS A 235 0.97 -11.61 -33.33
CA CYS A 235 2.31 -11.40 -32.81
C CYS A 235 3.28 -12.03 -33.82
N SER A 236 3.86 -11.17 -34.65
CA SER A 236 4.86 -11.53 -35.63
C SER A 236 6.16 -11.46 -34.85
N ARG A 237 6.62 -12.65 -34.43
CA ARG A 237 7.95 -13.04 -33.93
C ARG A 237 8.78 -12.02 -33.18
#